data_AF-I1IYV6-F1
#
_entry.id   AF-I1IYV6-F1
#
_cell.length_a   1.000
_cell.length_b   1.000
_cell.length_c   1.000
_cell.angle_alpha   90.00
_cell.angle_beta   90.00
_cell.angle_gamma   90.00
#
_symmetry.space_group_name_H-M   'P 1'
#
loop_
_entity.id
_entity.type
_entity.pdbx_description
1 polymer ?
#
loop_
_entity_poly.entity_id
_entity_poly.type
_entity_poly.pdbx_seq_one_letter_code
_entity_poly.pdbx_strand_id
1 'polypeptide(L)'
;MSAPMEISFDPQPSHPAVLVSSSSPPLEPAAATVAAAATVSSPQPTAVAVAASFPADDKVLVSVEVLLHATSTARAEDVRVAVERMLETRSLSYVDGPVPIPPDNPFLLENVKKIQICDTDEWVENHKVLLFWQVKPVVHVFQLSEDGPGEEPSEDDTLSSFNEWALPAKEFDGLWESLLYEVGLKQRLLRYAASALLFTERGVDPCLVSWNRIVLLHGPPGTGKTSLCKALAQKLSIRFKSRYSMCQLIEVNAHSLFSKWFSESGKLVAKLFQKIQEMVEEESNLVFVLIDEVESLAAARQAAISGSEPSDSIRVVNALLTQMDKLKAWPNVIILTTSNITTAIDIAFVDRADIKAYVGPPTLQARYEILRSCIQELFRVGILTYAQGGDLPCILSFSTLKEKLHCPEASEPHTLHLSKLLHKGAELCDGLSGRSLRKLPFLAHASVPNPSCCDASSFLHTLIQTAQRELLESRG
;
A
#
# COMPACT_ATOMS: atom_id res chain seq x y z
N MET A 1 -20.76 -48.89 15.62
CA MET A 1 -21.80 -49.37 16.56
C MET A 1 -21.45 -48.84 17.94
N SER A 2 -22.24 -47.98 18.59
CA SER A 2 -23.48 -47.33 18.13
C SER A 2 -23.69 -45.98 18.82
N ALA A 3 -24.20 -45.01 18.05
CA ALA A 3 -24.96 -43.86 18.57
C ALA A 3 -26.46 -44.28 18.68
N PRO A 4 -27.43 -43.43 19.07
CA PRO A 4 -27.35 -42.00 19.41
C PRO A 4 -28.13 -41.60 20.68
N MET A 5 -28.17 -40.30 20.97
CA MET A 5 -29.44 -39.65 21.29
C MET A 5 -29.39 -38.14 20.98
N GLU A 6 -30.20 -37.71 20.02
CA GLU A 6 -30.51 -36.30 19.79
C GLU A 6 -31.73 -35.90 20.63
N ILE A 7 -31.85 -34.61 20.98
CA ILE A 7 -33.09 -34.05 21.53
C ILE A 7 -33.48 -32.86 20.65
N SER A 8 -34.59 -33.02 19.93
CA SER A 8 -35.24 -31.99 19.13
C SER A 8 -36.53 -31.56 19.82
N PHE A 9 -36.88 -30.27 19.74
CA PHE A 9 -38.14 -29.73 20.25
C PHE A 9 -38.66 -28.57 19.39
N ASP A 10 -39.68 -28.85 18.59
CA ASP A 10 -40.75 -27.93 18.20
C ASP A 10 -41.98 -28.79 17.84
N PRO A 11 -43.22 -28.43 18.22
CA PRO A 11 -44.09 -27.89 17.18
C PRO A 11 -45.15 -26.84 17.62
N GLN A 12 -45.59 -26.05 16.64
CA GLN A 12 -46.83 -25.26 16.60
C GLN A 12 -48.11 -26.15 16.54
N PRO A 13 -49.38 -25.64 16.38
CA PRO A 13 -49.87 -24.25 16.25
C PRO A 13 -51.18 -23.89 17.01
N SER A 14 -51.65 -22.64 16.90
CA SER A 14 -53.08 -22.30 16.63
C SER A 14 -53.36 -20.79 16.44
N HIS A 15 -54.32 -20.47 15.56
CA HIS A 15 -54.99 -19.16 15.42
C HIS A 15 -56.42 -19.23 15.98
N PRO A 16 -57.09 -18.09 16.18
CA PRO A 16 -58.24 -17.78 15.30
C PRO A 16 -58.25 -16.30 14.80
N ALA A 17 -59.25 -15.93 13.98
CA ALA A 17 -59.28 -14.66 13.23
C ALA A 17 -60.69 -14.03 13.10
N VAL A 18 -60.73 -12.71 12.86
CA VAL A 18 -61.88 -11.86 12.46
C VAL A 18 -61.26 -10.72 11.60
N LEU A 19 -61.59 -10.43 10.32
CA LEU A 19 -62.85 -10.02 9.64
C LEU A 19 -63.37 -8.63 10.14
N VAL A 20 -63.92 -7.69 9.36
CA VAL A 20 -64.49 -7.66 7.98
C VAL A 20 -64.23 -6.29 7.29
N SER A 21 -64.36 -6.21 5.95
CA SER A 21 -64.74 -5.02 5.12
C SER A 21 -63.82 -3.78 4.98
N SER A 22 -64.03 -2.85 4.02
CA SER A 22 -64.07 -2.92 2.54
C SER A 22 -64.73 -1.66 1.92
N SER A 23 -64.08 -0.93 0.99
CA SER A 23 -64.75 -0.05 0.00
C SER A 23 -63.82 0.56 -1.07
N SER A 24 -64.08 0.25 -2.34
CA SER A 24 -63.89 1.16 -3.51
C SER A 24 -65.26 1.85 -3.81
N PRO A 25 -65.54 2.66 -4.87
CA PRO A 25 -64.98 2.74 -6.25
C PRO A 25 -64.82 4.24 -6.71
N PRO A 26 -64.98 4.68 -7.99
CA PRO A 26 -65.01 4.04 -9.32
C PRO A 26 -64.08 4.68 -10.40
N LEU A 27 -64.15 4.16 -11.64
CA LEU A 27 -63.69 4.81 -12.89
C LEU A 27 -64.77 5.83 -13.39
N GLU A 28 -64.72 6.57 -14.50
CA GLU A 28 -64.28 6.39 -15.91
C GLU A 28 -64.34 7.80 -16.62
N PRO A 29 -64.25 8.03 -17.97
CA PRO A 29 -63.97 7.16 -19.12
C PRO A 29 -62.85 7.69 -20.07
N ALA A 30 -62.71 7.08 -21.26
CA ALA A 30 -61.62 7.26 -22.22
C ALA A 30 -61.94 8.15 -23.45
N ALA A 31 -60.92 8.39 -24.30
CA ALA A 31 -61.07 8.82 -25.69
C ALA A 31 -60.02 8.15 -26.62
N ALA A 32 -60.49 7.53 -27.71
CA ALA A 32 -59.69 7.12 -28.87
C ALA A 32 -59.93 8.13 -30.03
N THR A 33 -59.32 8.09 -31.23
CA THR A 33 -58.46 7.08 -31.90
C THR A 33 -57.29 7.84 -32.60
N VAL A 34 -56.67 7.54 -33.76
CA VAL A 34 -56.87 6.66 -34.95
C VAL A 34 -55.50 6.09 -35.35
N ALA A 35 -55.45 4.87 -35.92
CA ALA A 35 -54.21 4.24 -36.40
C ALA A 35 -53.97 4.45 -37.91
N ALA A 36 -52.70 4.43 -38.33
CA ALA A 36 -52.28 4.39 -39.74
C ALA A 36 -51.13 3.40 -39.94
N ALA A 37 -51.05 2.78 -41.12
CA ALA A 37 -50.25 1.58 -41.38
C ALA A 37 -48.72 1.80 -41.37
N ALA A 38 -47.99 0.72 -41.05
CA ALA A 38 -46.53 0.66 -41.12
C ALA A 38 -46.03 0.29 -42.53
N THR A 39 -44.84 0.77 -42.87
CA THR A 39 -44.03 0.25 -43.99
C THR A 39 -42.67 -0.15 -43.46
N VAL A 40 -42.18 -1.35 -43.81
CA VAL A 40 -40.96 -1.91 -43.22
C VAL A 40 -39.71 -1.51 -44.02
N SER A 41 -38.73 -0.91 -43.33
CA SER A 41 -37.35 -0.77 -43.81
C SER A 41 -36.39 -0.82 -42.63
N SER A 42 -35.47 -1.79 -42.62
CA SER A 42 -34.56 -2.06 -41.49
C SER A 42 -33.15 -1.49 -41.74
N PRO A 43 -32.64 -0.58 -40.89
CA PRO A 43 -31.22 -0.27 -40.81
C PRO A 43 -30.50 -1.17 -39.79
N GLN A 44 -29.17 -1.29 -39.94
CA GLN A 44 -28.30 -2.11 -39.08
C GLN A 44 -28.08 -1.46 -37.70
N PRO A 45 -27.71 -2.23 -36.66
CA PRO A 45 -27.38 -1.67 -35.34
C PRO A 45 -26.02 -0.94 -35.37
N THR A 46 -26.05 0.38 -35.55
CA THR A 46 -24.91 1.24 -35.23
C THR A 46 -24.76 1.34 -33.71
N ALA A 47 -23.59 0.97 -33.19
CA ALA A 47 -23.32 0.99 -31.76
C ALA A 47 -23.20 2.44 -31.25
N VAL A 48 -24.27 2.96 -30.65
CA VAL A 48 -24.25 4.21 -29.90
C VAL A 48 -23.48 3.97 -28.59
N ALA A 49 -22.24 4.46 -28.53
CA ALA A 49 -21.50 4.50 -27.28
C ALA A 49 -22.21 5.46 -26.31
N VAL A 50 -22.78 4.93 -25.24
CA VAL A 50 -23.40 5.73 -24.17
C VAL A 50 -22.29 6.36 -23.35
N ALA A 51 -21.83 7.54 -23.78
CA ALA A 51 -20.99 8.39 -22.98
C ALA A 51 -21.79 8.83 -21.74
N ALA A 52 -21.37 8.40 -20.56
CA ALA A 52 -22.00 8.81 -19.30
C ALA A 52 -21.85 10.33 -19.13
N SER A 53 -22.98 11.04 -19.04
CA SER A 53 -23.01 12.49 -18.90
C SER A 53 -22.66 12.89 -17.47
N PHE A 54 -21.41 13.29 -17.24
CA PHE A 54 -20.97 13.88 -15.98
C PHE A 54 -21.73 15.19 -15.70
N PRO A 55 -22.22 15.43 -14.47
CA PRO A 55 -22.61 16.77 -14.04
C PRO A 55 -21.37 17.69 -13.99
N ALA A 56 -21.57 18.99 -14.24
CA ALA A 56 -20.48 19.88 -14.66
C ALA A 56 -19.44 20.27 -13.58
N ASP A 57 -19.67 19.95 -12.30
CA ASP A 57 -18.81 20.34 -11.17
C ASP A 57 -17.96 19.20 -10.57
N ASP A 58 -18.26 17.93 -10.85
CA ASP A 58 -17.59 16.77 -10.23
C ASP A 58 -16.21 16.48 -10.86
N LYS A 59 -15.24 17.36 -10.60
CA LYS A 59 -13.83 17.14 -10.94
C LYS A 59 -13.18 16.10 -10.03
N VAL A 60 -12.55 15.10 -10.64
CA VAL A 60 -11.76 14.08 -9.97
C VAL A 60 -10.55 14.70 -9.27
N LEU A 61 -10.43 14.48 -7.96
CA LEU A 61 -9.23 14.85 -7.20
C LEU A 61 -8.10 13.86 -7.51
N VAL A 62 -6.99 14.35 -8.04
CA VAL A 62 -5.77 13.53 -8.29
C VAL A 62 -4.63 14.07 -7.45
N SER A 63 -3.93 13.18 -6.72
CA SER A 63 -2.81 13.58 -5.87
C SER A 63 -1.54 13.78 -6.69
N VAL A 64 -0.85 14.90 -6.46
CA VAL A 64 0.43 15.21 -7.10
C VAL A 64 1.45 15.47 -6.00
N GLU A 65 2.52 14.70 -5.99
CA GLU A 65 3.59 14.77 -4.99
C GLU A 65 4.80 15.50 -5.58
N VAL A 66 5.26 16.55 -4.90
CA VAL A 66 6.31 17.47 -5.36
C VAL A 66 7.43 17.49 -4.33
N LEU A 67 8.55 16.85 -4.69
CA LEU A 67 9.74 16.76 -3.86
C LEU A 67 10.68 17.92 -4.20
N LEU A 68 10.98 18.75 -3.20
CA LEU A 68 11.96 19.83 -3.27
C LEU A 68 13.42 19.30 -3.30
N HIS A 69 14.33 20.12 -3.79
CA HIS A 69 15.76 19.94 -3.53
C HIS A 69 16.07 20.22 -2.05
N ALA A 70 17.03 19.49 -1.46
CA ALA A 70 17.45 19.70 -0.06
C ALA A 70 18.07 21.08 0.20
N THR A 71 18.52 21.78 -0.86
CA THR A 71 19.03 23.15 -0.85
C THR A 71 17.95 24.21 -1.14
N SER A 72 16.70 23.80 -1.39
CA SER A 72 15.60 24.72 -1.68
C SER A 72 15.21 25.50 -0.43
N THR A 73 14.99 26.81 -0.59
CA THR A 73 14.40 27.68 0.44
C THR A 73 13.08 28.30 -0.02
N ALA A 74 12.56 27.89 -1.18
CA ALA A 74 11.28 28.35 -1.70
C ALA A 74 10.12 27.90 -0.80
N ARG A 75 9.14 28.77 -0.59
CA ARG A 75 7.95 28.46 0.21
C ARG A 75 7.09 27.44 -0.53
N ALA A 76 6.58 26.44 0.20
CA ALA A 76 5.74 25.38 -0.35
C ALA A 76 4.56 25.92 -1.18
N GLU A 77 3.93 27.01 -0.74
CA GLU A 77 2.83 27.70 -1.47
C GLU A 77 3.24 28.22 -2.85
N ASP A 78 4.41 28.86 -2.98
CA ASP A 78 4.89 29.42 -4.26
C ASP A 78 5.17 28.30 -5.27
N VAL A 79 5.76 27.19 -4.77
CA VAL A 79 5.99 25.97 -5.57
C VAL A 79 4.67 25.31 -5.94
N ARG A 80 3.69 25.25 -5.02
CA ARG A 80 2.36 24.66 -5.30
C ARG A 80 1.68 25.37 -6.47
N VAL A 81 1.57 26.70 -6.40
CA VAL A 81 0.94 27.52 -7.46
C VAL A 81 1.71 27.43 -8.78
N ALA A 82 3.04 27.31 -8.75
CA ALA A 82 3.85 27.12 -9.95
C ALA A 82 3.61 25.75 -10.62
N VAL A 83 3.44 24.68 -9.84
CA VAL A 83 3.12 23.33 -10.35
C VAL A 83 1.65 23.23 -10.81
N GLU A 84 0.69 23.80 -10.08
CA GLU A 84 -0.72 23.86 -10.48
C GLU A 84 -0.86 24.51 -11.88
N ARG A 85 -0.29 25.71 -12.07
CA ARG A 85 -0.28 26.42 -13.36
C ARG A 85 0.41 25.61 -14.48
N MET A 86 1.48 24.90 -14.16
CA MET A 86 2.21 24.05 -15.12
C MET A 86 1.33 22.90 -15.64
N LEU A 87 0.60 22.23 -14.73
CA LEU A 87 -0.30 21.11 -15.07
C LEU A 87 -1.50 21.58 -15.91
N GLU A 88 -2.11 22.71 -15.55
CA GLU A 88 -3.21 23.32 -16.30
C GLU A 88 -2.79 23.70 -17.73
N THR A 89 -1.62 24.32 -17.89
CA THR A 89 -1.12 24.82 -19.18
C THR A 89 -0.85 23.69 -20.18
N ARG A 90 -0.40 22.52 -19.72
CA ARG A 90 0.18 21.48 -20.59
C ARG A 90 -0.77 20.40 -21.08
N SER A 91 -2.07 20.48 -20.76
CA SER A 91 -3.10 19.53 -21.23
C SER A 91 -2.74 18.05 -21.02
N LEU A 92 -2.04 17.75 -19.92
CA LEU A 92 -1.45 16.43 -19.67
C LEU A 92 -2.51 15.35 -19.43
N SER A 93 -2.22 14.13 -19.89
CA SER A 93 -2.89 12.91 -19.45
C SER A 93 -2.48 12.58 -18.02
N TYR A 94 -3.44 12.48 -17.10
CA TYR A 94 -3.15 12.11 -15.72
C TYR A 94 -3.02 10.59 -15.60
N VAL A 95 -1.78 10.13 -15.42
CA VAL A 95 -1.37 8.73 -15.29
C VAL A 95 -0.30 8.67 -14.20
N ASP A 96 -0.35 7.66 -13.33
CA ASP A 96 0.64 7.49 -12.25
C ASP A 96 2.07 7.36 -12.78
N GLY A 97 2.97 8.19 -12.24
CA GLY A 97 4.36 8.26 -12.68
C GLY A 97 5.00 9.65 -12.55
N PRO A 98 6.30 9.77 -12.90
CA PRO A 98 7.03 11.03 -12.83
C PRO A 98 6.61 11.98 -13.95
N VAL A 99 6.40 13.25 -13.62
CA VAL A 99 6.14 14.33 -14.59
C VAL A 99 7.45 15.05 -14.90
N PRO A 100 7.88 15.18 -16.17
CA PRO A 100 9.12 15.87 -16.53
C PRO A 100 9.00 17.37 -16.26
N ILE A 101 9.98 17.93 -15.55
CA ILE A 101 10.01 19.36 -15.22
C ILE A 101 10.32 20.18 -16.50
N PRO A 102 9.53 21.23 -16.80
CA PRO A 102 9.74 22.06 -17.99
C PRO A 102 11.09 22.80 -17.99
N PRO A 103 11.90 22.75 -19.07
CA PRO A 103 13.08 23.61 -19.20
C PRO A 103 12.73 25.10 -19.29
N ASP A 104 11.49 25.39 -19.70
CA ASP A 104 10.85 26.71 -19.77
C ASP A 104 10.44 27.29 -18.40
N ASN A 105 10.61 26.56 -17.29
CA ASN A 105 10.31 27.05 -15.94
C ASN A 105 11.55 26.97 -15.01
N PRO A 106 12.43 27.99 -14.99
CA PRO A 106 13.66 27.95 -14.20
C PRO A 106 13.43 27.88 -12.69
N PHE A 107 12.33 28.46 -12.18
CA PHE A 107 11.99 28.39 -10.75
C PHE A 107 11.69 26.96 -10.30
N LEU A 108 10.97 26.18 -11.12
CA LEU A 108 10.76 24.75 -10.83
C LEU A 108 12.05 23.94 -10.97
N LEU A 109 12.88 24.21 -11.99
CA LEU A 109 14.17 23.53 -12.17
C LEU A 109 15.15 23.74 -11.01
N GLU A 110 15.15 24.92 -10.39
CA GLU A 110 16.04 25.26 -9.27
C GLU A 110 15.57 24.64 -7.94
N ASN A 111 14.25 24.59 -7.72
CA ASN A 111 13.68 24.29 -6.40
C ASN A 111 13.07 22.87 -6.29
N VAL A 112 12.67 22.25 -7.39
CA VAL A 112 11.96 20.95 -7.42
C VAL A 112 12.83 19.84 -8.02
N LYS A 113 13.09 18.81 -7.22
CA LYS A 113 13.86 17.62 -7.61
C LYS A 113 13.04 16.61 -8.42
N LYS A 114 11.74 16.46 -8.11
CA LYS A 114 10.84 15.47 -8.73
C LYS A 114 9.37 15.88 -8.56
N ILE A 115 8.57 15.69 -9.61
CA ILE A 115 7.11 15.77 -9.58
C ILE A 115 6.55 14.38 -9.93
N GLN A 116 5.54 13.90 -9.22
CA GLN A 116 4.92 12.60 -9.46
C GLN A 116 3.40 12.67 -9.34
N ILE A 117 2.66 12.09 -10.29
CA ILE A 117 1.21 11.86 -10.19
C ILE A 117 0.97 10.52 -9.47
N CYS A 118 -0.02 10.48 -8.58
CA CYS A 118 -0.34 9.31 -7.75
C CYS A 118 -1.84 9.04 -7.61
N ASP A 119 -2.15 7.75 -7.42
CA ASP A 119 -3.45 7.17 -7.08
C ASP A 119 -4.53 7.32 -8.17
N THR A 120 -4.14 7.40 -9.45
CA THR A 120 -5.07 7.42 -10.60
C THR A 120 -5.72 6.06 -10.90
N ASP A 121 -5.16 4.95 -10.41
CA ASP A 121 -5.53 3.55 -10.74
C ASP A 121 -7.05 3.28 -10.83
N GLU A 122 -7.84 3.65 -9.82
CA GLU A 122 -9.28 3.34 -9.78
C GLU A 122 -10.11 4.06 -10.85
N TRP A 123 -9.63 5.20 -11.34
CA TRP A 123 -10.29 5.92 -12.43
C TRP A 123 -9.90 5.32 -13.78
N VAL A 124 -8.70 4.75 -13.91
CA VAL A 124 -8.19 4.12 -15.14
C VAL A 124 -8.94 2.83 -15.48
N GLU A 125 -9.40 2.06 -14.50
CA GLU A 125 -10.26 0.88 -14.74
C GLU A 125 -11.60 1.26 -15.41
N ASN A 126 -12.10 2.47 -15.18
CA ASN A 126 -13.38 2.95 -15.72
C ASN A 126 -13.21 3.85 -16.96
N HIS A 127 -12.15 4.66 -17.00
CA HIS A 127 -11.88 5.67 -18.03
C HIS A 127 -10.41 5.59 -18.45
N LYS A 128 -10.14 5.07 -19.65
CA LYS A 128 -8.79 4.67 -20.10
C LYS A 128 -7.70 5.76 -20.05
N VAL A 129 -8.08 7.04 -20.00
CA VAL A 129 -7.21 8.18 -19.68
C VAL A 129 -8.04 9.23 -18.93
N LEU A 130 -7.52 9.79 -17.83
CA LEU A 130 -8.08 11.01 -17.23
C LEU A 130 -7.57 12.26 -17.95
N LEU A 131 -8.48 13.09 -18.44
CA LEU A 131 -8.19 14.28 -19.23
C LEU A 131 -8.25 15.55 -18.37
N PHE A 132 -7.44 16.55 -18.69
CA PHE A 132 -7.12 17.66 -17.79
C PHE A 132 -8.32 18.48 -17.29
N TRP A 133 -9.42 18.57 -18.05
CA TRP A 133 -10.64 19.27 -17.63
C TRP A 133 -11.47 18.48 -16.60
N GLN A 134 -11.35 17.15 -16.57
CA GLN A 134 -12.02 16.26 -15.63
C GLN A 134 -11.31 16.22 -14.26
N VAL A 135 -10.09 16.75 -14.18
CA VAL A 135 -9.21 16.63 -13.01
C VAL A 135 -9.09 17.97 -12.28
N LYS A 136 -8.98 17.89 -10.95
CA LYS A 136 -8.45 18.94 -10.08
C LYS A 136 -7.22 18.37 -9.36
N PRO A 137 -5.99 18.83 -9.68
CA PRO A 137 -4.80 18.35 -8.99
C PRO A 137 -4.81 18.83 -7.53
N VAL A 138 -4.36 17.97 -6.61
CA VAL A 138 -4.08 18.29 -5.22
C VAL A 138 -2.58 18.17 -5.03
N VAL A 139 -1.88 19.30 -4.98
CA VAL A 139 -0.42 19.35 -5.03
C VAL A 139 0.16 19.40 -3.61
N HIS A 140 0.86 18.33 -3.23
CA HIS A 140 1.53 18.15 -1.95
C HIS A 140 3.03 18.41 -2.11
N VAL A 141 3.50 19.57 -1.64
CA VAL A 141 4.91 19.96 -1.69
C VAL A 141 5.61 19.55 -0.40
N PHE A 142 6.74 18.86 -0.52
CA PHE A 142 7.51 18.35 0.63
C PHE A 142 9.02 18.32 0.37
N GLN A 143 9.77 18.23 1.45
CA GLN A 143 11.22 18.02 1.48
C GLN A 143 11.48 16.78 2.34
N LEU A 144 12.51 16.01 2.00
CA LEU A 144 12.90 14.83 2.78
C LEU A 144 13.79 15.26 3.95
N SER A 145 13.61 14.66 5.12
CA SER A 145 14.65 14.67 6.14
C SER A 145 15.84 13.81 5.68
N GLU A 146 17.04 14.35 5.86
CA GLU A 146 18.33 13.65 5.70
C GLU A 146 18.74 12.94 7.00
N ASP A 147 18.06 13.21 8.12
CA ASP A 147 18.31 12.56 9.41
C ASP A 147 17.84 11.09 9.36
N GLY A 148 18.72 10.18 9.81
CA GLY A 148 18.43 8.76 9.94
C GLY A 148 17.61 8.43 11.21
N PRO A 149 17.62 7.18 11.68
CA PRO A 149 17.00 6.83 12.95
C PRO A 149 17.65 7.60 14.11
N GLY A 150 16.85 8.37 14.84
CA GLY A 150 17.27 9.20 15.97
C GLY A 150 17.59 8.39 17.22
N GLU A 151 18.80 7.86 17.28
CA GLU A 151 19.41 7.37 18.53
C GLU A 151 19.76 8.56 19.44
N GLU A 152 18.79 9.06 20.22
CA GLU A 152 19.09 10.00 21.30
C GLU A 152 19.86 9.27 22.43
N PRO A 153 21.11 9.66 22.72
CA PRO A 153 21.89 9.03 23.78
C PRO A 153 21.46 9.56 25.14
N SER A 154 20.47 8.91 25.74
CA SER A 154 20.20 9.06 27.17
C SER A 154 21.40 8.61 28.02
N GLU A 155 21.58 9.20 29.19
CA GLU A 155 22.68 8.84 30.11
C GLU A 155 22.58 7.38 30.62
N ASP A 156 21.40 6.77 30.56
CA ASP A 156 21.21 5.31 30.62
C ASP A 156 21.41 4.69 29.21
N ASP A 157 22.26 3.67 29.08
CA ASP A 157 22.51 2.88 27.85
C ASP A 157 21.33 1.94 27.44
N THR A 158 20.09 2.33 27.78
CA THR A 158 18.91 1.44 27.79
C THR A 158 17.82 1.77 26.77
N LEU A 159 17.87 2.94 26.11
CA LEU A 159 16.83 3.37 25.15
C LEU A 159 17.08 2.88 23.70
N SER A 160 18.14 2.09 23.46
CA SER A 160 18.51 1.48 22.16
C SER A 160 17.59 0.31 21.72
N SER A 161 16.28 0.52 21.72
CA SER A 161 15.26 -0.52 21.48
C SER A 161 14.12 -0.13 20.55
N PHE A 162 14.05 1.13 20.15
CA PHE A 162 13.12 1.64 19.15
C PHE A 162 13.90 2.55 18.20
N ASN A 163 13.40 2.67 16.97
CA ASN A 163 13.96 3.55 15.95
C ASN A 163 12.98 4.72 15.73
N GLU A 164 13.47 5.95 15.66
CA GLU A 164 12.65 7.15 15.46
C GLU A 164 13.05 7.88 14.17
N TRP A 165 12.13 8.17 13.26
CA TRP A 165 12.41 8.99 12.06
C TRP A 165 11.48 10.20 11.97
N ALA A 166 12.05 11.36 11.63
CA ALA A 166 11.29 12.52 11.17
C ALA A 166 10.80 12.29 9.73
N LEU A 167 9.50 12.47 9.49
CA LEU A 167 8.85 12.24 8.20
C LEU A 167 8.54 13.55 7.44
N PRO A 168 8.65 13.57 6.10
CA PRO A 168 8.99 12.44 5.22
C PRO A 168 10.50 12.11 5.25
N ALA A 169 10.88 10.87 5.50
CA ALA A 169 12.28 10.45 5.65
C ALA A 169 12.90 10.03 4.31
N LYS A 170 14.17 10.36 4.06
CA LYS A 170 14.89 9.99 2.83
C LYS A 170 15.00 8.48 2.62
N GLU A 171 15.13 7.70 3.70
CA GLU A 171 15.17 6.23 3.66
C GLU A 171 13.91 5.60 3.05
N PHE A 172 12.78 6.32 3.03
CA PHE A 172 11.49 5.82 2.55
C PHE A 172 11.07 6.47 1.20
N ASP A 173 11.90 7.30 0.57
CA ASP A 173 11.67 7.81 -0.81
C ASP A 173 11.62 6.64 -1.81
N GLY A 174 10.61 6.62 -2.67
CA GLY A 174 10.36 5.53 -3.62
C GLY A 174 9.91 4.18 -3.02
N LEU A 175 9.83 4.05 -1.69
CA LEU A 175 9.51 2.77 -1.03
C LEU A 175 8.10 2.30 -1.39
N TRP A 176 7.13 3.21 -1.46
CA TRP A 176 5.73 2.92 -1.84
C TRP A 176 5.61 2.36 -3.25
N GLU A 177 6.35 2.93 -4.20
CA GLU A 177 6.38 2.53 -5.59
C GLU A 177 7.10 1.19 -5.77
N SER A 178 8.13 0.92 -4.95
CA SER A 178 8.89 -0.34 -4.96
C SER A 178 8.09 -1.57 -4.49
N LEU A 179 6.98 -1.35 -3.77
CA LEU A 179 6.15 -2.40 -3.18
C LEU A 179 4.98 -2.74 -4.10
N LEU A 180 5.01 -3.96 -4.64
CA LEU A 180 4.04 -4.46 -5.62
C LEU A 180 3.21 -5.59 -5.02
N TYR A 181 1.90 -5.40 -5.02
CA TYR A 181 0.91 -6.24 -4.35
C TYR A 181 -0.29 -6.50 -5.28
N GLU A 182 -1.32 -7.18 -4.76
CA GLU A 182 -2.63 -7.24 -5.39
C GLU A 182 -3.25 -5.83 -5.55
N VAL A 183 -4.04 -5.66 -6.62
CA VAL A 183 -4.68 -4.38 -6.99
C VAL A 183 -5.55 -3.86 -5.84
N GLY A 184 -5.45 -2.57 -5.55
CA GLY A 184 -6.25 -1.91 -4.52
C GLY A 184 -5.78 -2.12 -3.07
N LEU A 185 -4.82 -3.02 -2.77
CA LEU A 185 -4.36 -3.24 -1.39
C LEU A 185 -3.76 -1.95 -0.79
N LYS A 186 -2.84 -1.32 -1.52
CA LYS A 186 -2.16 -0.08 -1.08
C LYS A 186 -3.16 1.08 -0.96
N GLN A 187 -4.02 1.23 -1.96
CA GLN A 187 -5.03 2.26 -2.06
C GLN A 187 -6.06 2.15 -0.93
N ARG A 188 -6.51 0.92 -0.59
CA ARG A 188 -7.41 0.64 0.55
C ARG A 188 -6.79 1.04 1.89
N LEU A 189 -5.51 0.71 2.10
CA LEU A 189 -4.79 1.09 3.32
C LEU A 189 -4.62 2.62 3.44
N LEU A 190 -4.20 3.28 2.36
CA LEU A 190 -4.03 4.73 2.30
C LEU A 190 -5.34 5.46 2.57
N ARG A 191 -6.43 5.03 1.91
CA ARG A 191 -7.76 5.60 2.08
C ARG A 191 -8.33 5.40 3.47
N TYR A 192 -8.13 4.23 4.08
CA TYR A 192 -8.57 3.99 5.45
C TYR A 192 -7.87 4.94 6.42
N ALA A 193 -6.53 4.98 6.38
CA ALA A 193 -5.75 5.81 7.28
C ALA A 193 -6.00 7.32 7.06
N ALA A 194 -6.13 7.77 5.81
CA ALA A 194 -6.50 9.15 5.49
C ALA A 194 -7.93 9.49 5.98
N SER A 195 -8.88 8.56 5.88
CA SER A 195 -10.24 8.74 6.42
C SER A 195 -10.24 8.83 7.94
N ALA A 196 -9.43 8.02 8.63
CA ALA A 196 -9.29 8.06 10.09
C ALA A 196 -8.69 9.38 10.62
N LEU A 197 -7.78 10.00 9.86
CA LEU A 197 -7.29 11.36 10.14
C LEU A 197 -8.35 12.42 9.82
N LEU A 198 -9.02 12.33 8.67
CA LEU A 198 -10.08 13.28 8.28
C LEU A 198 -11.28 13.27 9.25
N PHE A 199 -11.71 12.11 9.74
CA PHE A 199 -12.79 12.01 10.73
C PHE A 199 -12.41 12.74 12.03
N THR A 200 -11.15 12.62 12.41
CA THR A 200 -10.59 13.35 13.55
C THR A 200 -10.53 14.85 13.29
N GLU A 201 -10.03 15.29 12.13
CA GLU A 201 -9.95 16.69 11.71
C GLU A 201 -11.33 17.37 11.71
N ARG A 202 -12.39 16.61 11.38
CA ARG A 202 -13.78 17.09 11.39
C ARG A 202 -14.48 16.95 12.75
N GLY A 203 -13.79 16.51 13.80
CA GLY A 203 -14.35 16.38 15.15
C GLY A 203 -15.50 15.37 15.24
N VAL A 204 -15.47 14.29 14.46
CA VAL A 204 -16.47 13.21 14.54
C VAL A 204 -16.38 12.55 15.91
N ASP A 205 -17.54 12.34 16.56
CA ASP A 205 -17.61 11.73 17.90
C ASP A 205 -17.27 10.22 17.85
N PRO A 206 -16.17 9.78 18.49
CA PRO A 206 -15.77 8.36 18.51
C PRO A 206 -16.74 7.45 19.28
N CYS A 207 -17.65 8.01 20.09
CA CYS A 207 -18.70 7.27 20.78
C CYS A 207 -19.91 6.98 19.86
N LEU A 208 -20.10 7.75 18.78
CA LEU A 208 -21.18 7.55 17.80
C LEU A 208 -20.70 6.79 16.56
N VAL A 209 -19.47 7.03 16.13
CA VAL A 209 -18.81 6.33 15.03
C VAL A 209 -17.49 5.79 15.57
N SER A 210 -17.35 4.47 15.68
CA SER A 210 -16.14 3.88 16.30
C SER A 210 -15.06 3.58 15.26
N TRP A 211 -13.83 4.07 15.52
CA TRP A 211 -12.61 3.61 14.86
C TRP A 211 -11.42 3.68 15.86
N ASN A 212 -10.56 2.66 15.86
CA ASN A 212 -9.45 2.52 16.81
C ASN A 212 -8.12 3.05 16.27
N ARG A 213 -8.06 3.50 15.01
CA ARG A 213 -6.83 3.98 14.34
C ARG A 213 -5.70 2.92 14.30
N ILE A 214 -6.04 1.63 14.38
CA ILE A 214 -5.10 0.50 14.40
C ILE A 214 -5.20 -0.30 13.10
N VAL A 215 -4.07 -0.45 12.42
CA VAL A 215 -3.91 -1.28 11.20
C VAL A 215 -3.04 -2.50 11.53
N LEU A 216 -3.52 -3.69 11.17
CA LEU A 216 -2.79 -4.96 11.30
C LEU A 216 -2.50 -5.57 9.93
N LEU A 217 -1.22 -5.65 9.58
CA LEU A 217 -0.72 -6.35 8.40
C LEU A 217 -0.24 -7.75 8.81
N HIS A 218 -0.80 -8.82 8.24
CA HIS A 218 -0.40 -10.19 8.59
C HIS A 218 -0.13 -11.04 7.35
N GLY A 219 0.77 -12.01 7.44
CA GLY A 219 1.16 -12.85 6.30
C GLY A 219 2.58 -13.37 6.43
N PRO A 220 3.06 -14.25 5.52
CA PRO A 220 4.36 -14.89 5.65
C PRO A 220 5.54 -13.89 5.73
N PRO A 221 6.70 -14.32 6.27
CA PRO A 221 7.89 -13.47 6.31
C PRO A 221 8.39 -13.10 4.91
N GLY A 222 9.04 -11.93 4.80
CA GLY A 222 9.62 -11.47 3.53
C GLY A 222 8.62 -10.88 2.51
N THR A 223 7.34 -10.72 2.85
CA THR A 223 6.32 -10.05 2.00
C THR A 223 6.29 -8.51 2.13
N GLY A 224 7.17 -7.93 2.94
CA GLY A 224 7.35 -6.47 3.01
C GLY A 224 6.39 -5.72 3.92
N LYS A 225 5.67 -6.39 4.85
CA LYS A 225 4.73 -5.77 5.80
C LYS A 225 5.29 -4.52 6.49
N THR A 226 6.46 -4.63 7.13
CA THR A 226 7.16 -3.53 7.82
C THR A 226 7.48 -2.37 6.86
N SER A 227 7.91 -2.69 5.63
CA SER A 227 8.15 -1.71 4.56
C SER A 227 6.87 -1.02 4.09
N LEU A 228 5.74 -1.74 4.05
CA LEU A 228 4.43 -1.17 3.70
C LEU A 228 3.92 -0.23 4.81
N CYS A 229 4.16 -0.56 6.09
CA CYS A 229 3.90 0.38 7.19
C CYS A 229 4.73 1.67 7.06
N LYS A 230 6.04 1.54 6.82
CA LYS A 230 6.95 2.67 6.60
C LYS A 230 6.54 3.53 5.39
N ALA A 231 6.19 2.89 4.28
CA ALA A 231 5.73 3.58 3.08
C ALA A 231 4.34 4.24 3.24
N LEU A 232 3.44 3.65 4.03
CA LEU A 232 2.12 4.22 4.36
C LEU A 232 2.27 5.48 5.23
N ALA A 233 3.11 5.42 6.27
CA ALA A 233 3.45 6.56 7.11
C ALA A 233 4.10 7.69 6.28
N GLN A 234 5.06 7.35 5.41
CA GLN A 234 5.67 8.28 4.46
C GLN A 234 4.61 8.99 3.60
N LYS A 235 3.73 8.24 2.91
CA LYS A 235 2.68 8.84 2.07
C LYS A 235 1.74 9.74 2.87
N LEU A 236 1.26 9.29 4.02
CA LEU A 236 0.35 10.09 4.86
C LEU A 236 1.03 11.38 5.36
N SER A 237 2.31 11.32 5.76
CA SER A 237 3.08 12.50 6.18
C SER A 237 3.22 13.55 5.06
N ILE A 238 3.26 13.12 3.78
CA ILE A 238 3.26 14.00 2.61
C ILE A 238 1.86 14.57 2.38
N ARG A 239 0.81 13.72 2.40
CA ARG A 239 -0.57 14.16 2.11
C ARG A 239 -1.10 15.16 3.14
N PHE A 240 -0.77 14.98 4.42
CA PHE A 240 -1.24 15.81 5.53
C PHE A 240 -0.24 16.88 5.99
N LYS A 241 0.85 17.15 5.24
CA LYS A 241 1.91 18.12 5.63
C LYS A 241 1.42 19.57 5.81
N SER A 242 0.25 19.91 5.27
CA SER A 242 -0.43 21.19 5.47
C SER A 242 -1.17 21.30 6.82
N ARG A 243 -1.52 20.17 7.45
CA ARG A 243 -2.16 20.12 8.78
C ARG A 243 -1.14 19.84 9.89
N TYR A 244 -0.14 19.02 9.63
CA TYR A 244 0.89 18.67 10.62
C TYR A 244 2.26 19.16 10.16
N SER A 245 2.83 20.11 10.90
CA SER A 245 4.17 20.63 10.63
C SER A 245 5.24 19.60 10.92
N MET A 246 5.05 18.81 11.99
CA MET A 246 5.89 17.67 12.35
C MET A 246 5.16 16.35 12.06
N CYS A 247 5.93 15.33 11.67
CA CYS A 247 5.46 13.98 11.49
C CYS A 247 6.58 13.04 11.94
N GLN A 248 6.28 12.01 12.75
CA GLN A 248 7.29 11.07 13.26
C GLN A 248 6.84 9.61 13.06
N LEU A 249 7.80 8.73 12.79
CA LEU A 249 7.62 7.28 12.85
C LEU A 249 8.46 6.71 13.99
N ILE A 250 7.83 5.89 14.84
CA ILE A 250 8.48 5.18 15.94
C ILE A 250 8.30 3.68 15.70
N GLU A 251 9.38 2.98 15.35
CA GLU A 251 9.38 1.53 15.14
C GLU A 251 9.87 0.79 16.39
N VAL A 252 9.08 -0.19 16.80
CA VAL A 252 9.24 -0.96 18.03
C VAL A 252 9.16 -2.44 17.67
N ASN A 253 10.31 -3.13 17.62
CA ASN A 253 10.32 -4.56 17.34
C ASN A 253 9.95 -5.36 18.60
N ALA A 254 8.84 -6.10 18.55
CA ALA A 254 8.28 -6.78 19.71
C ALA A 254 9.18 -7.91 20.25
N HIS A 255 9.92 -8.61 19.39
CA HIS A 255 10.86 -9.64 19.80
C HIS A 255 12.05 -9.05 20.58
N SER A 256 12.53 -7.87 20.16
CA SER A 256 13.59 -7.11 20.83
C SER A 256 13.14 -6.53 22.18
N LEU A 257 11.87 -6.09 22.28
CA LEU A 257 11.25 -5.63 23.53
C LEU A 257 11.13 -6.70 24.62
N PHE A 258 11.21 -7.99 24.30
CA PHE A 258 11.10 -9.07 25.28
C PHE A 258 12.46 -9.67 25.61
N SER A 259 13.28 -9.93 24.58
CA SER A 259 14.60 -10.57 24.73
C SER A 259 15.62 -9.73 25.53
N LYS A 260 15.78 -8.44 25.22
CA LYS A 260 16.69 -7.53 25.98
C LYS A 260 16.16 -7.16 27.39
N TRP A 261 14.89 -7.45 27.74
CA TRP A 261 14.13 -6.69 28.76
C TRP A 261 13.59 -7.54 29.93
N PHE A 262 14.09 -8.77 30.10
CA PHE A 262 13.53 -9.79 31.01
C PHE A 262 13.73 -9.55 32.53
N SER A 263 13.85 -8.29 32.94
CA SER A 263 13.89 -7.83 34.34
C SER A 263 13.41 -6.39 34.52
N GLU A 264 13.65 -5.51 33.53
CA GLU A 264 13.32 -4.07 33.62
C GLU A 264 12.22 -3.59 32.65
N SER A 265 11.77 -4.46 31.74
CA SER A 265 10.75 -4.22 30.69
C SER A 265 9.65 -3.25 31.06
N GLY A 266 8.93 -3.49 32.17
CA GLY A 266 7.77 -2.66 32.56
C GLY A 266 8.09 -1.18 32.76
N LYS A 267 9.29 -0.84 33.27
CA LYS A 267 9.72 0.57 33.42
C LYS A 267 10.07 1.21 32.08
N LEU A 268 10.80 0.47 31.25
CA LEU A 268 11.33 1.01 29.99
C LEU A 268 10.24 1.11 28.92
N VAL A 269 9.26 0.20 28.91
CA VAL A 269 8.01 0.34 28.13
C VAL A 269 7.22 1.56 28.61
N ALA A 270 7.20 1.86 29.92
CA ALA A 270 6.61 3.10 30.41
C ALA A 270 7.39 4.34 29.95
N LYS A 271 8.74 4.35 29.99
CA LYS A 271 9.58 5.44 29.42
C LYS A 271 9.25 5.67 27.94
N LEU A 272 9.22 4.59 27.13
CA LEU A 272 8.92 4.67 25.69
C LEU A 272 7.53 5.30 25.44
N PHE A 273 6.49 4.78 26.08
CA PHE A 273 5.13 5.33 25.89
C PHE A 273 4.93 6.70 26.52
N GLN A 274 5.78 7.12 27.48
CA GLN A 274 5.84 8.50 27.95
C GLN A 274 6.43 9.43 26.87
N LYS A 275 7.58 9.08 26.26
CA LYS A 275 8.15 9.85 25.14
C LYS A 275 7.16 9.94 23.96
N ILE A 276 6.44 8.86 23.65
CA ILE A 276 5.35 8.90 22.66
C ILE A 276 4.21 9.84 23.13
N GLN A 277 3.83 9.84 24.41
CA GLN A 277 2.80 10.74 24.94
C GLN A 277 3.21 12.21 24.79
N GLU A 278 4.44 12.56 25.17
CA GLU A 278 5.01 13.90 25.05
C GLU A 278 5.01 14.40 23.59
N MET A 279 5.20 13.51 22.61
CA MET A 279 5.12 13.83 21.18
C MET A 279 3.70 14.06 20.65
N VAL A 280 2.69 13.37 21.20
CA VAL A 280 1.28 13.46 20.73
C VAL A 280 0.50 14.55 21.44
N GLU A 281 0.98 15.03 22.59
CA GLU A 281 0.50 16.25 23.24
C GLU A 281 0.72 17.51 22.35
N GLU A 282 1.63 17.46 21.36
CA GLU A 282 1.73 18.47 20.31
C GLU A 282 0.70 18.22 19.17
N GLU A 283 -0.40 18.97 19.15
CA GLU A 283 -1.45 18.85 18.12
C GLU A 283 -0.99 19.09 16.66
N SER A 284 0.18 19.72 16.47
CA SER A 284 0.83 19.98 15.18
C SER A 284 1.79 18.87 14.72
N ASN A 285 1.97 17.82 15.54
CA ASN A 285 2.75 16.63 15.24
C ASN A 285 1.84 15.43 14.90
N LEU A 286 2.19 14.63 13.90
CA LEU A 286 1.49 13.39 13.51
C LEU A 286 2.40 12.16 13.76
N VAL A 287 2.02 11.32 14.71
CA VAL A 287 2.86 10.21 15.17
C VAL A 287 2.34 8.86 14.68
N PHE A 288 3.23 8.13 14.00
CA PHE A 288 3.03 6.75 13.59
C PHE A 288 3.77 5.82 14.54
N VAL A 289 3.06 4.91 15.20
CA VAL A 289 3.67 3.90 16.08
C VAL A 289 3.61 2.54 15.40
N LEU A 290 4.75 2.05 14.94
CA LEU A 290 4.90 0.76 14.26
C LEU A 290 5.39 -0.31 15.23
N ILE A 291 4.54 -1.28 15.57
CA ILE A 291 4.91 -2.44 16.39
C ILE A 291 5.09 -3.64 15.45
N ASP A 292 6.34 -4.05 15.24
CA ASP A 292 6.72 -5.11 14.30
C ASP A 292 6.80 -6.47 15.01
N GLU A 293 6.36 -7.54 14.33
CA GLU A 293 6.43 -8.95 14.80
C GLU A 293 5.59 -9.26 16.07
N VAL A 294 4.33 -8.83 16.11
CA VAL A 294 3.44 -8.95 17.30
C VAL A 294 3.11 -10.40 17.69
N GLU A 295 3.41 -11.40 16.85
CA GLU A 295 3.34 -12.82 17.22
C GLU A 295 4.26 -13.18 18.39
N SER A 296 5.37 -12.45 18.59
CA SER A 296 6.27 -12.69 19.72
C SER A 296 5.59 -12.43 21.07
N LEU A 297 4.68 -11.44 21.10
CA LEU A 297 3.82 -11.12 22.24
C LEU A 297 2.80 -12.24 22.49
N ALA A 298 2.19 -12.77 21.42
CA ALA A 298 1.24 -13.88 21.47
C ALA A 298 1.92 -15.15 22.02
N ALA A 299 3.12 -15.46 21.51
CA ALA A 299 3.91 -16.61 21.91
C ALA A 299 4.34 -16.54 23.39
N ALA A 300 4.92 -15.41 23.84
CA ALA A 300 5.32 -15.22 25.24
C ALA A 300 4.12 -15.32 26.20
N ARG A 301 2.97 -14.74 25.82
CA ARG A 301 1.74 -14.86 26.60
C ARG A 301 1.25 -16.30 26.71
N GLN A 302 1.29 -17.07 25.62
CA GLN A 302 0.93 -18.50 25.63
C GLN A 302 1.93 -19.32 26.46
N ALA A 303 3.23 -19.08 26.30
CA ALA A 303 4.30 -19.78 27.00
C ALA A 303 4.26 -19.58 28.53
N ALA A 304 3.83 -18.41 29.00
CA ALA A 304 3.61 -18.16 30.41
C ALA A 304 2.29 -18.74 30.93
N ILE A 305 1.23 -18.82 30.11
CA ILE A 305 -0.01 -19.52 30.47
C ILE A 305 0.22 -21.04 30.60
N SER A 306 1.09 -21.63 29.79
CA SER A 306 1.53 -23.04 29.93
C SER A 306 2.58 -23.27 31.02
N GLY A 307 3.00 -22.23 31.75
CA GLY A 307 3.99 -22.33 32.83
C GLY A 307 5.43 -22.61 32.37
N SER A 308 5.71 -22.50 31.07
CA SER A 308 7.06 -22.62 30.49
C SER A 308 7.87 -21.32 30.56
N GLU A 309 7.20 -20.17 30.69
CA GLU A 309 7.82 -18.87 31.00
C GLU A 309 7.29 -18.28 32.31
N PRO A 310 8.09 -17.45 33.02
CA PRO A 310 7.61 -16.60 34.11
C PRO A 310 6.44 -15.69 33.73
N SER A 311 5.50 -15.53 34.66
CA SER A 311 4.25 -14.77 34.47
C SER A 311 4.42 -13.27 34.22
N ASP A 312 5.64 -12.72 34.39
CA ASP A 312 5.93 -11.32 34.09
C ASP A 312 5.91 -11.02 32.58
N SER A 313 6.09 -11.99 31.67
CA SER A 313 5.90 -11.74 30.23
C SER A 313 4.45 -11.33 29.92
N ILE A 314 3.47 -11.96 30.57
CA ILE A 314 2.03 -11.58 30.50
C ILE A 314 1.83 -10.14 31.03
N ARG A 315 2.55 -9.75 32.09
CA ARG A 315 2.49 -8.38 32.65
C ARG A 315 2.96 -7.35 31.61
N VAL A 316 4.03 -7.64 30.87
CA VAL A 316 4.55 -6.75 29.81
C VAL A 316 3.59 -6.67 28.63
N VAL A 317 3.04 -7.80 28.15
CA VAL A 317 2.04 -7.80 27.06
C VAL A 317 0.80 -6.98 27.44
N ASN A 318 0.28 -7.18 28.66
CA ASN A 318 -0.87 -6.41 29.15
C ASN A 318 -0.55 -4.91 29.33
N ALA A 319 0.66 -4.55 29.77
CA ALA A 319 1.09 -3.16 29.87
C ALA A 319 1.18 -2.50 28.49
N LEU A 320 1.78 -3.17 27.51
CA LEU A 320 1.88 -2.72 26.12
C LEU A 320 0.49 -2.46 25.51
N LEU A 321 -0.43 -3.43 25.61
CA LEU A 321 -1.82 -3.30 25.16
C LEU A 321 -2.54 -2.12 25.86
N THR A 322 -2.34 -1.96 27.17
CA THR A 322 -2.94 -0.86 27.95
C THR A 322 -2.44 0.51 27.48
N GLN A 323 -1.16 0.64 27.10
CA GLN A 323 -0.62 1.90 26.60
C GLN A 323 -1.06 2.17 25.15
N MET A 324 -1.17 1.14 24.29
CA MET A 324 -1.80 1.25 22.96
C MET A 324 -3.25 1.74 23.05
N ASP A 325 -4.03 1.22 24.00
CA ASP A 325 -5.42 1.64 24.24
C ASP A 325 -5.56 3.09 24.75
N LYS A 326 -4.49 3.69 25.29
CA LYS A 326 -4.42 5.14 25.54
C LYS A 326 -4.02 5.91 24.29
N LEU A 327 -2.97 5.46 23.59
CA LEU A 327 -2.47 6.15 22.39
C LEU A 327 -3.55 6.31 21.32
N LYS A 328 -4.39 5.30 21.10
CA LYS A 328 -5.49 5.38 20.12
C LYS A 328 -6.51 6.48 20.39
N ALA A 329 -6.62 7.00 21.61
CA ALA A 329 -7.51 8.11 21.93
C ALA A 329 -7.04 9.42 21.28
N TRP A 330 -5.71 9.61 21.17
CA TRP A 330 -5.12 10.83 20.66
C TRP A 330 -5.45 11.05 19.17
N PRO A 331 -5.80 12.29 18.78
CA PRO A 331 -6.30 12.60 17.44
C PRO A 331 -5.26 12.34 16.34
N ASN A 332 -4.01 12.59 16.67
CA ASN A 332 -2.83 12.66 15.83
C ASN A 332 -1.98 11.38 15.85
N VAL A 333 -2.59 10.23 16.15
CA VAL A 333 -1.91 8.94 16.24
C VAL A 333 -2.47 7.93 15.25
N ILE A 334 -1.60 7.23 14.54
CA ILE A 334 -1.91 5.98 13.83
C ILE A 334 -1.01 4.88 14.37
N ILE A 335 -1.61 3.75 14.74
CA ILE A 335 -0.89 2.56 15.19
C ILE A 335 -0.84 1.55 14.04
N LEU A 336 0.37 1.15 13.67
CA LEU A 336 0.65 0.18 12.63
C LEU A 336 1.22 -1.07 13.29
N THR A 337 0.71 -2.25 12.95
CA THR A 337 1.15 -3.53 13.54
C THR A 337 1.42 -4.55 12.44
N THR A 338 2.45 -5.39 12.62
CA THR A 338 2.75 -6.48 11.68
C THR A 338 2.78 -7.84 12.37
N SER A 339 2.42 -8.90 11.64
CA SER A 339 2.67 -10.27 12.09
C SER A 339 3.10 -11.23 10.99
N ASN A 340 4.09 -12.09 11.26
CA ASN A 340 4.54 -13.14 10.34
C ASN A 340 3.67 -14.41 10.38
N ILE A 341 2.83 -14.60 11.40
CA ILE A 341 2.01 -15.81 11.57
C ILE A 341 0.55 -15.51 11.21
N THR A 342 -0.04 -16.28 10.30
CA THR A 342 -1.42 -16.08 9.84
C THR A 342 -2.48 -16.70 10.77
N THR A 343 -2.09 -17.64 11.62
CA THR A 343 -3.00 -18.50 12.41
C THR A 343 -2.93 -18.30 13.93
N ALA A 344 -1.88 -17.65 14.45
CA ALA A 344 -1.61 -17.52 15.89
C ALA A 344 -1.30 -16.07 16.30
N ILE A 345 -2.09 -15.12 15.79
CA ILE A 345 -2.09 -13.73 16.25
C ILE A 345 -2.88 -13.67 17.56
N ASP A 346 -2.42 -12.90 18.55
CA ASP A 346 -3.18 -12.69 19.78
C ASP A 346 -4.50 -11.97 19.49
N ILE A 347 -5.60 -12.56 19.97
CA ILE A 347 -6.98 -12.04 19.85
C ILE A 347 -7.05 -10.58 20.32
N ALA A 348 -6.27 -10.17 21.33
CA ALA A 348 -6.23 -8.80 21.82
C ALA A 348 -5.76 -7.77 20.78
N PHE A 349 -4.91 -8.14 19.82
CA PHE A 349 -4.54 -7.29 18.67
C PHE A 349 -5.60 -7.37 17.58
N VAL A 350 -6.14 -8.57 17.32
CA VAL A 350 -7.19 -8.78 16.33
C VAL A 350 -8.46 -7.97 16.68
N ASP A 351 -8.91 -7.95 17.92
CA ASP A 351 -10.13 -7.25 18.32
C ASP A 351 -9.96 -5.72 18.36
N ARG A 352 -8.72 -5.22 18.38
CA ARG A 352 -8.39 -3.78 18.37
C ARG A 352 -8.13 -3.23 16.97
N ALA A 353 -7.75 -4.07 16.00
CA ALA A 353 -7.42 -3.64 14.65
C ALA A 353 -8.68 -3.44 13.80
N ASP A 354 -8.92 -2.22 13.33
CA ASP A 354 -10.03 -1.89 12.43
C ASP A 354 -9.80 -2.50 11.04
N ILE A 355 -8.55 -2.43 10.56
CA ILE A 355 -8.12 -3.05 9.31
C ILE A 355 -7.21 -4.25 9.59
N LYS A 356 -7.61 -5.40 9.05
CA LYS A 356 -6.88 -6.67 9.07
C LYS A 356 -6.56 -7.01 7.61
N ALA A 357 -5.33 -6.75 7.20
CA ALA A 357 -4.90 -6.88 5.81
C ALA A 357 -3.91 -8.04 5.66
N TYR A 358 -4.30 -9.06 4.90
CA TYR A 358 -3.42 -10.15 4.54
C TYR A 358 -2.44 -9.71 3.45
N VAL A 359 -1.13 -9.88 3.70
CA VAL A 359 -0.03 -9.55 2.79
C VAL A 359 0.67 -10.85 2.39
N GLY A 360 0.07 -11.54 1.43
CA GLY A 360 0.52 -12.84 0.93
C GLY A 360 1.76 -12.78 0.01
N PRO A 361 2.18 -13.93 -0.54
CA PRO A 361 3.26 -13.99 -1.53
C PRO A 361 2.86 -13.27 -2.84
N PRO A 362 3.83 -12.71 -3.59
CA PRO A 362 3.54 -11.92 -4.78
C PRO A 362 2.94 -12.75 -5.93
N THR A 363 1.91 -12.17 -6.56
CA THR A 363 1.26 -12.69 -7.79
C THR A 363 2.24 -12.73 -8.97
N LEU A 364 1.96 -13.51 -10.01
CA LEU A 364 2.83 -13.59 -11.20
C LEU A 364 3.16 -12.20 -11.81
N GLN A 365 2.19 -11.29 -11.84
CA GLN A 365 2.38 -9.90 -12.26
C GLN A 365 3.35 -9.15 -11.34
N ALA A 366 3.17 -9.24 -10.02
CA ALA A 366 4.07 -8.61 -9.05
C ALA A 366 5.48 -9.23 -9.11
N ARG A 367 5.62 -10.55 -9.29
CA ARG A 367 6.92 -11.22 -9.47
C ARG A 367 7.64 -10.74 -10.72
N TYR A 368 6.92 -10.65 -11.84
CA TYR A 368 7.46 -10.14 -13.10
C TYR A 368 7.94 -8.69 -12.95
N GLU A 369 7.12 -7.80 -12.40
CA GLU A 369 7.47 -6.38 -12.24
C GLU A 369 8.56 -6.15 -11.17
N ILE A 370 8.63 -6.95 -10.09
CA ILE A 370 9.75 -6.94 -9.15
C ILE A 370 11.05 -7.28 -9.88
N LEU A 371 11.10 -8.41 -10.59
CA LEU A 371 12.30 -8.83 -11.31
C LEU A 371 12.65 -7.81 -12.41
N ARG A 372 11.67 -7.32 -13.18
CA ARG A 372 11.82 -6.27 -14.19
C ARG A 372 12.45 -5.00 -13.62
N SER A 373 11.98 -4.52 -12.47
CA SER A 373 12.56 -3.35 -11.79
C SER A 373 14.04 -3.55 -11.48
N CYS A 374 14.43 -4.76 -11.03
CA CYS A 374 15.83 -5.10 -10.77
C CYS A 374 16.67 -5.21 -12.05
N ILE A 375 16.16 -5.81 -13.13
CA ILE A 375 16.90 -5.89 -14.41
C ILE A 375 17.06 -4.48 -15.03
N GLN A 376 16.03 -3.64 -14.95
CA GLN A 376 16.11 -2.24 -15.41
C GLN A 376 17.12 -1.42 -14.60
N GLU A 377 17.19 -1.62 -13.28
CA GLU A 377 18.23 -1.01 -12.44
C GLU A 377 19.64 -1.48 -12.83
N LEU A 378 19.84 -2.80 -13.06
CA LEU A 378 21.14 -3.34 -13.49
C LEU A 378 21.58 -2.84 -14.88
N PHE A 379 20.64 -2.55 -15.79
CA PHE A 379 20.92 -1.82 -17.03
C PHE A 379 21.27 -0.35 -16.77
N ARG A 380 20.53 0.34 -15.88
CA ARG A 380 20.75 1.76 -15.55
C ARG A 380 22.13 2.02 -14.96
N VAL A 381 22.68 1.07 -14.19
CA VAL A 381 24.05 1.15 -13.64
C VAL A 381 25.11 0.50 -14.53
N GLY A 382 24.74 -0.05 -15.70
CA GLY A 382 25.67 -0.62 -16.68
C GLY A 382 26.28 -1.99 -16.31
N ILE A 383 25.75 -2.70 -15.32
CA ILE A 383 26.17 -4.08 -14.97
C ILE A 383 25.72 -5.06 -16.07
N LEU A 384 24.50 -4.85 -16.59
CA LEU A 384 24.01 -5.57 -17.76
C LEU A 384 24.29 -4.75 -19.02
N THR A 385 24.90 -5.40 -20.00
CA THR A 385 25.10 -4.85 -21.34
C THR A 385 24.20 -5.56 -22.33
N TYR A 386 24.01 -4.93 -23.50
CA TYR A 386 23.30 -5.52 -24.62
C TYR A 386 24.22 -5.52 -25.84
N ALA A 387 24.55 -6.71 -26.34
CA ALA A 387 25.65 -6.89 -27.30
C ALA A 387 25.40 -6.34 -28.72
N GLN A 388 24.17 -5.88 -29.02
CA GLN A 388 23.83 -5.29 -30.31
C GLN A 388 23.54 -3.79 -30.12
N GLY A 389 24.40 -2.94 -30.70
CA GLY A 389 24.44 -1.51 -30.44
C GLY A 389 23.17 -0.76 -30.86
N GLY A 390 22.36 -0.38 -29.88
CA GLY A 390 21.17 0.46 -30.00
C GLY A 390 20.78 1.00 -28.62
N ASP A 391 19.59 1.60 -28.51
CA ASP A 391 19.06 2.10 -27.23
C ASP A 391 18.90 0.96 -26.20
N LEU A 392 18.92 1.31 -24.90
CA LEU A 392 18.75 0.36 -23.80
C LEU A 392 17.48 -0.50 -24.01
N PRO A 393 17.56 -1.84 -23.96
CA PRO A 393 16.43 -2.71 -24.29
C PRO A 393 15.33 -2.59 -23.23
N CYS A 394 14.31 -1.78 -23.54
CA CYS A 394 13.21 -1.48 -22.63
C CYS A 394 12.31 -2.71 -22.43
N ILE A 395 12.58 -3.50 -21.39
CA ILE A 395 11.76 -4.65 -20.99
C ILE A 395 10.31 -4.19 -20.81
N LEU A 396 9.40 -4.87 -21.50
CA LEU A 396 7.98 -4.55 -21.55
C LEU A 396 7.35 -4.70 -20.15
N SER A 397 6.33 -3.90 -19.84
CA SER A 397 5.49 -4.16 -18.66
C SER A 397 4.69 -5.46 -18.83
N PHE A 398 4.21 -6.01 -17.72
CA PHE A 398 3.41 -7.23 -17.70
C PHE A 398 2.14 -7.11 -18.57
N SER A 399 1.49 -5.94 -18.56
CA SER A 399 0.31 -5.65 -19.38
C SER A 399 0.64 -5.71 -20.88
N THR A 400 1.61 -4.92 -21.33
CA THR A 400 2.02 -4.88 -22.75
C THR A 400 2.64 -6.19 -23.23
N LEU A 401 3.32 -6.94 -22.35
CA LEU A 401 3.76 -8.30 -22.67
C LEU A 401 2.57 -9.24 -22.85
N LYS A 402 1.59 -9.22 -21.94
CA LYS A 402 0.38 -10.05 -22.03
C LYS A 402 -0.39 -9.76 -23.31
N GLU A 403 -0.57 -8.49 -23.68
CA GLU A 403 -1.20 -8.08 -24.94
C GLU A 403 -0.45 -8.65 -26.16
N LYS A 404 0.88 -8.47 -26.24
CA LYS A 404 1.69 -8.98 -27.36
C LYS A 404 1.77 -10.51 -27.42
N LEU A 405 1.64 -11.22 -26.30
CA LEU A 405 1.53 -12.68 -26.29
C LEU A 405 0.24 -13.20 -26.95
N HIS A 406 -0.80 -12.37 -27.08
CA HIS A 406 -2.05 -12.73 -27.76
C HIS A 406 -2.04 -12.38 -29.26
N CYS A 407 -0.99 -11.73 -29.78
CA CYS A 407 -0.89 -11.33 -31.19
C CYS A 407 0.50 -11.69 -31.76
N PRO A 408 0.70 -12.92 -32.27
CA PRO A 408 2.00 -13.39 -32.77
C PRO A 408 2.31 -12.83 -34.17
N GLU A 409 3.01 -11.70 -34.22
CA GLU A 409 3.65 -11.22 -35.45
C GLU A 409 4.87 -12.08 -35.83
N ALA A 410 5.13 -12.23 -37.14
CA ALA A 410 6.10 -13.20 -37.68
C ALA A 410 7.59 -12.82 -37.50
N SER A 411 7.89 -11.77 -36.73
CA SER A 411 9.24 -11.32 -36.39
C SER A 411 9.27 -10.95 -34.91
N GLU A 412 10.00 -11.71 -34.08
CA GLU A 412 10.12 -11.38 -32.66
C GLU A 412 11.22 -10.33 -32.44
N PRO A 413 10.89 -9.08 -32.05
CA PRO A 413 11.91 -8.12 -31.67
C PRO A 413 12.61 -8.61 -30.39
N HIS A 414 13.93 -8.46 -30.29
CA HIS A 414 14.71 -9.00 -29.17
C HIS A 414 14.24 -8.52 -27.78
N THR A 415 13.62 -7.33 -27.70
CA THR A 415 12.94 -6.83 -26.50
C THR A 415 11.80 -7.73 -26.01
N LEU A 416 11.04 -8.34 -26.93
CA LEU A 416 10.02 -9.35 -26.62
C LEU A 416 10.66 -10.65 -26.12
N HIS A 417 11.79 -11.05 -26.69
CA HIS A 417 12.53 -12.25 -26.26
C HIS A 417 13.02 -12.13 -24.81
N LEU A 418 13.70 -11.02 -24.45
CA LEU A 418 14.12 -10.77 -23.07
C LEU A 418 12.91 -10.70 -22.11
N SER A 419 11.81 -10.07 -22.55
CA SER A 419 10.57 -10.00 -21.77
C SER A 419 9.94 -11.39 -21.55
N LYS A 420 9.99 -12.28 -22.54
CA LYS A 420 9.54 -13.69 -22.44
C LYS A 420 10.44 -14.53 -21.52
N LEU A 421 11.76 -14.39 -21.59
CA LEU A 421 12.69 -15.05 -20.66
C LEU A 421 12.40 -14.64 -19.21
N LEU A 422 12.23 -13.33 -18.97
CA LEU A 422 11.90 -12.81 -17.65
C LEU A 422 10.53 -13.32 -17.14
N HIS A 423 9.54 -13.46 -18.02
CA HIS A 423 8.23 -14.03 -17.70
C HIS A 423 8.36 -15.49 -17.24
N LYS A 424 9.10 -16.32 -17.99
CA LYS A 424 9.40 -17.70 -17.60
C LYS A 424 10.13 -17.81 -16.26
N GLY A 425 11.02 -16.86 -15.96
CA GLY A 425 11.62 -16.71 -14.63
C GLY A 425 10.58 -16.42 -13.55
N ALA A 426 9.69 -15.45 -13.78
CA ALA A 426 8.63 -15.09 -12.85
C ALA A 426 7.60 -16.22 -12.61
N GLU A 427 7.30 -17.03 -13.63
CA GLU A 427 6.50 -18.25 -13.49
C GLU A 427 7.16 -19.25 -12.52
N LEU A 428 8.45 -19.55 -12.74
CA LEU A 428 9.23 -20.47 -11.91
C LEU A 428 9.44 -19.97 -10.48
N CYS A 429 9.35 -18.67 -10.22
CA CYS A 429 9.48 -18.09 -8.89
C CYS A 429 8.23 -18.25 -7.99
N ASP A 430 7.31 -19.18 -8.29
CA ASP A 430 6.07 -19.34 -7.53
C ASP A 430 6.31 -19.81 -6.09
N GLY A 431 5.72 -19.10 -5.13
CA GLY A 431 5.95 -19.29 -3.68
C GLY A 431 7.13 -18.50 -3.10
N LEU A 432 8.01 -17.90 -3.91
CA LEU A 432 9.14 -17.11 -3.39
C LEU A 432 8.67 -15.77 -2.79
N SER A 433 9.29 -15.37 -1.66
CA SER A 433 8.99 -14.10 -0.99
C SER A 433 9.49 -12.88 -1.77
N GLY A 434 8.93 -11.69 -1.51
CA GLY A 434 9.42 -10.43 -2.09
C GLY A 434 10.91 -10.17 -1.79
N ARG A 435 11.35 -10.51 -0.56
CA ARG A 435 12.76 -10.48 -0.16
C ARG A 435 13.62 -11.45 -1.00
N SER A 436 13.15 -12.67 -1.23
CA SER A 436 13.84 -13.67 -2.07
C SER A 436 13.97 -13.18 -3.52
N LEU A 437 12.89 -12.64 -4.10
CA LEU A 437 12.89 -12.12 -5.48
C LEU A 437 13.89 -10.98 -5.68
N ARG A 438 14.02 -10.06 -4.71
CA ARG A 438 15.01 -8.98 -4.78
C ARG A 438 16.45 -9.45 -4.50
N LYS A 439 16.65 -10.65 -3.91
CA LYS A 439 17.95 -11.32 -3.73
C LYS A 439 18.42 -12.06 -5.00
N LEU A 440 17.51 -12.60 -5.80
CA LEU A 440 17.82 -13.40 -7.01
C LEU A 440 18.80 -12.74 -8.01
N PRO A 441 18.70 -11.44 -8.36
CA PRO A 441 19.62 -10.81 -9.31
C PRO A 441 21.08 -10.80 -8.82
N PHE A 442 21.30 -10.59 -7.52
CA PHE A 442 22.65 -10.64 -6.94
C PHE A 442 23.22 -12.06 -6.97
N LEU A 443 22.41 -13.07 -6.63
CA LEU A 443 22.80 -14.48 -6.68
C LEU A 443 23.06 -14.99 -8.11
N ALA A 444 22.27 -14.51 -9.07
CA ALA A 444 22.49 -14.76 -10.48
C ALA A 444 23.83 -14.16 -10.92
N HIS A 445 24.08 -12.88 -10.61
CA HIS A 445 25.35 -12.20 -10.89
C HIS A 445 26.55 -12.92 -10.26
N ALA A 446 26.45 -13.33 -8.99
CA ALA A 446 27.49 -14.09 -8.30
C ALA A 446 27.73 -15.50 -8.90
N SER A 447 26.83 -15.99 -9.76
CA SER A 447 26.97 -17.25 -10.50
C SER A 447 27.49 -17.05 -11.95
N VAL A 448 27.71 -15.81 -12.40
CA VAL A 448 28.23 -15.51 -13.76
C VAL A 448 29.76 -15.59 -13.77
N PRO A 449 30.39 -16.30 -14.73
CA PRO A 449 31.85 -16.50 -14.76
C PRO A 449 32.67 -15.25 -15.12
N ASN A 450 32.04 -14.20 -15.66
CA ASN A 450 32.67 -12.89 -15.88
C ASN A 450 31.79 -11.77 -15.32
N PRO A 451 32.14 -11.16 -14.16
CA PRO A 451 31.36 -10.09 -13.54
C PRO A 451 31.63 -8.70 -14.15
N SER A 452 32.55 -8.55 -15.10
CA SER A 452 32.95 -7.24 -15.65
C SER A 452 32.10 -6.76 -16.81
N CYS A 453 31.38 -7.66 -17.48
CA CYS A 453 30.45 -7.36 -18.57
C CYS A 453 29.54 -8.57 -18.78
N CYS A 454 28.26 -8.44 -18.46
CA CYS A 454 27.29 -9.53 -18.56
C CYS A 454 26.22 -9.22 -19.61
N ASP A 455 26.13 -10.05 -20.65
CA ASP A 455 25.05 -9.99 -21.64
C ASP A 455 23.70 -10.32 -20.97
N ALA A 456 22.71 -9.48 -21.22
CA ALA A 456 21.39 -9.62 -20.60
C ALA A 456 20.65 -10.93 -20.91
N SER A 457 20.86 -11.55 -22.07
CA SER A 457 20.22 -12.82 -22.41
C SER A 457 20.85 -13.96 -21.60
N SER A 458 22.18 -14.00 -21.55
CA SER A 458 22.95 -14.90 -20.69
C SER A 458 22.55 -14.75 -19.21
N PHE A 459 22.47 -13.51 -18.73
CA PHE A 459 22.06 -13.21 -17.35
C PHE A 459 20.67 -13.73 -17.01
N LEU A 460 19.67 -13.55 -17.89
CA LEU A 460 18.31 -14.05 -17.66
C LEU A 460 18.26 -15.58 -17.63
N HIS A 461 19.09 -16.27 -18.42
CA HIS A 461 19.24 -17.72 -18.32
C HIS A 461 19.86 -18.15 -16.97
N THR A 462 20.89 -17.46 -16.48
CA THR A 462 21.45 -17.70 -15.13
C THR A 462 20.43 -17.39 -14.03
N LEU A 463 19.67 -16.30 -14.14
CA LEU A 463 18.59 -15.94 -13.19
C LEU A 463 17.53 -17.03 -13.09
N ILE A 464 17.11 -17.62 -14.21
CA ILE A 464 16.17 -18.75 -14.25
C ILE A 464 16.74 -19.97 -13.50
N GLN A 465 18.01 -20.31 -13.70
CA GLN A 465 18.66 -21.43 -13.02
C GLN A 465 18.81 -21.19 -11.51
N THR A 466 19.17 -19.96 -11.11
CA THR A 466 19.27 -19.56 -9.70
C THR A 466 17.90 -19.56 -9.02
N ALA A 467 16.84 -19.11 -9.70
CA ALA A 467 15.47 -19.18 -9.18
C ALA A 467 15.01 -20.62 -8.95
N GLN A 468 15.33 -21.55 -9.86
CA GLN A 468 15.07 -22.97 -9.69
C GLN A 468 15.83 -23.56 -8.49
N ARG A 469 17.08 -23.12 -8.25
CA ARG A 469 17.88 -23.57 -7.11
C ARG A 469 17.31 -23.08 -5.77
N GLU A 470 17.07 -21.78 -5.62
CA GLU A 470 16.49 -21.23 -4.37
C GLU A 470 15.09 -21.81 -4.09
N LEU A 471 14.30 -22.16 -5.12
CA LEU A 471 13.01 -22.84 -4.92
C LEU A 471 13.15 -24.28 -4.41
N LEU A 472 14.18 -25.01 -4.84
CA LEU A 472 14.49 -26.35 -4.32
C LEU A 472 15.00 -26.26 -2.89
N GLU A 473 15.91 -25.31 -2.61
CA GLU A 473 16.43 -25.03 -1.26
C GLU A 473 15.33 -24.54 -0.30
N SER A 474 14.28 -23.86 -0.78
CA SER A 474 13.13 -23.47 0.05
C SER A 474 12.09 -24.57 0.29
N ARG A 475 12.32 -25.79 -0.22
CA ARG A 475 11.39 -26.93 -0.16
C ARG A 475 11.98 -28.19 0.47
N GLY A 476 13.25 -28.17 0.87
CA GLY A 476 13.97 -29.25 1.57
C GLY A 476 14.18 -28.92 3.05
#